data_AF-A0A2S5PEI5-F1
#
_entry.id   AF-A0A2S5PEI5-F1
#
_cell.length_a   1.000
_cell.length_b   1.000
_cell.length_c   1.000
_cell.angle_alpha   90.00
_cell.angle_beta   90.00
_cell.angle_gamma   90.00
#
_symmetry.space_group_name_H-M   'P 1'
#
loop_
_entity.id
_entity.type
_entity.pdbx_description
1 polymer ?
#
loop_
_entity_poly.entity_id
_entity_poly.type
_entity_poly.pdbx_seq_one_letter_code
_entity_poly.pdbx_strand_id
1 'polypeptide(L)'
;MVHGGCSSVGCYAVTDPVIDEIWTLLTAAFAARQQRVAVHIFPFRLTDGNLARTVQHPWHAFWGELRIGHELFERDKLPPRVGVCQVRHHFEPALTIRDAGVASEPQCRPRQQARSL
;
A
#
# COMPACT_ATOMS: atom_id res chain seq x y z
N MET A 1 -11.56 -9.07 -2.21
CA MET A 1 -12.66 -8.79 -1.25
C MET A 1 -12.10 -8.95 0.16
N VAL A 2 -12.52 -8.12 1.12
CA VAL A 2 -12.20 -8.28 2.55
C VAL A 2 -13.43 -8.86 3.24
N HIS A 3 -13.30 -9.88 4.08
CA HIS A 3 -14.44 -10.54 4.72
C HIS A 3 -14.13 -11.04 6.13
N GLY A 4 -15.17 -11.39 6.88
CA GLY A 4 -15.11 -12.01 8.22
C GLY A 4 -14.74 -13.50 8.19
N GLY A 5 -14.39 -14.07 9.34
CA GLY A 5 -14.05 -15.49 9.51
C GLY A 5 -12.57 -15.85 9.27
N CYS A 6 -12.27 -17.14 9.29
CA CYS A 6 -10.89 -17.66 9.36
C CYS A 6 -10.35 -18.29 8.06
N SER A 7 -11.13 -18.33 6.98
CA SER A 7 -10.77 -19.04 5.74
C SER A 7 -10.85 -18.11 4.54
N SER A 8 -9.82 -18.10 3.69
CA SER A 8 -9.85 -17.35 2.43
C SER A 8 -9.42 -18.21 1.25
N VAL A 9 -10.09 -18.02 0.11
CA VAL A 9 -9.68 -18.56 -1.19
C VAL A 9 -9.27 -17.37 -2.07
N GLY A 10 -8.20 -16.66 -1.64
CA GLY A 10 -7.70 -15.47 -2.33
C GLY A 10 -8.34 -14.14 -1.91
N CYS A 11 -9.11 -14.11 -0.82
CA CYS A 11 -9.61 -12.89 -0.20
C CYS A 11 -8.82 -12.52 1.07
N TYR A 12 -8.98 -11.28 1.56
CA TYR A 12 -8.37 -10.87 2.82
C TYR A 12 -9.35 -11.16 3.97
N ALA A 13 -9.08 -12.25 4.70
CA ALA A 13 -9.89 -12.64 5.85
C ALA A 13 -9.44 -11.85 7.09
N VAL A 14 -10.41 -11.24 7.78
CA VAL A 14 -10.27 -10.65 9.11
C VAL A 14 -11.34 -11.25 10.02
N THR A 15 -11.30 -10.98 11.32
CA THR A 15 -12.34 -11.49 12.22
C THR A 15 -13.67 -10.78 11.98
N ASP A 16 -14.78 -11.42 12.36
CA ASP A 16 -16.12 -10.86 12.18
C ASP A 16 -16.27 -9.46 12.82
N PRO A 17 -15.81 -9.22 14.06
CA PRO A 17 -15.88 -7.87 14.64
C PRO A 17 -15.07 -6.82 13.85
N VAL A 18 -13.96 -7.22 13.24
CA VAL A 18 -13.10 -6.29 12.47
C VAL A 18 -13.73 -5.96 11.13
N ILE A 19 -14.33 -6.92 10.43
CA ILE A 19 -15.00 -6.61 9.16
C ILE A 19 -16.24 -5.74 9.39
N ASP A 20 -16.97 -5.93 10.49
CA ASP A 20 -18.12 -5.09 10.85
C ASP A 20 -17.70 -3.62 11.05
N GLU A 21 -16.58 -3.39 11.72
CA GLU A 21 -16.02 -2.04 11.87
C GLU A 21 -15.59 -1.45 10.53
N ILE A 22 -14.85 -2.20 9.72
CA ILE A 22 -14.42 -1.78 8.38
C ILE A 22 -15.64 -1.43 7.52
N TRP A 23 -16.66 -2.29 7.49
CA TRP A 23 -17.88 -2.07 6.73
C TRP A 23 -18.62 -0.80 7.17
N THR A 24 -18.68 -0.56 8.47
CA THR A 24 -19.29 0.64 9.05
C THR A 24 -18.57 1.91 8.59
N LEU A 25 -17.23 1.93 8.68
CA LEU A 25 -16.41 3.06 8.25
C LEU A 25 -16.51 3.32 6.75
N LEU A 26 -16.44 2.26 5.93
CA LEU A 26 -16.55 2.36 4.48
C LEU A 26 -17.93 2.91 4.06
N THR A 27 -19.00 2.38 4.66
CA THR A 27 -20.38 2.83 4.38
C THR A 27 -20.55 4.32 4.70
N ALA A 28 -20.03 4.76 5.86
CA ALA A 28 -20.05 6.17 6.25
C ALA A 28 -19.24 7.06 5.28
N ALA A 29 -18.04 6.61 4.87
CA ALA A 29 -17.21 7.33 3.93
C ALA A 29 -17.89 7.50 2.55
N PHE A 30 -18.52 6.46 2.04
CA PHE A 30 -19.26 6.52 0.77
C PHE A 30 -20.50 7.40 0.87
N ALA A 31 -21.25 7.34 1.99
CA ALA A 31 -22.36 8.25 2.24
C ALA A 31 -21.90 9.72 2.26
N ALA A 32 -20.70 9.98 2.77
CA ALA A 32 -20.02 11.27 2.76
C ALA A 32 -19.34 11.62 1.41
N ARG A 33 -19.64 10.88 0.33
CA ARG A 33 -19.15 11.13 -1.05
C ARG A 33 -17.66 10.88 -1.27
N GLN A 34 -16.98 10.16 -0.38
CA GLN A 34 -15.63 9.69 -0.66
C GLN A 34 -15.66 8.67 -1.81
N GLN A 35 -14.91 8.93 -2.89
CA GLN A 35 -14.99 8.11 -4.12
C GLN A 35 -14.17 6.82 -4.05
N ARG A 36 -13.11 6.82 -3.24
CA ARG A 36 -12.15 5.71 -3.15
C ARG A 36 -11.63 5.58 -1.73
N VAL A 37 -11.32 4.36 -1.32
CA VAL A 37 -10.62 4.08 -0.07
C VAL A 37 -9.37 3.29 -0.42
N ALA A 38 -8.20 3.87 -0.18
CA ALA A 38 -6.93 3.21 -0.41
C ALA A 38 -6.67 2.19 0.71
N VAL A 39 -6.26 0.98 0.33
CA VAL A 39 -5.88 -0.08 1.26
C VAL A 39 -4.43 -0.42 1.01
N HIS A 40 -3.59 -0.20 2.02
CA HIS A 40 -2.17 -0.55 1.98
C HIS A 40 -1.92 -1.71 2.93
N ILE A 41 -1.24 -2.74 2.46
CA ILE A 41 -0.92 -3.94 3.23
C ILE A 41 0.59 -4.10 3.24
N PHE A 42 1.15 -4.21 4.43
CA PHE A 42 2.58 -4.42 4.65
C PHE A 42 2.79 -5.77 5.33
N PRO A 43 3.93 -6.45 5.08
CA PRO A 43 4.20 -7.77 5.66
C PRO A 43 4.32 -7.75 7.20
N PHE A 44 4.72 -6.60 7.75
CA PHE A 44 4.83 -6.30 9.17
C PHE A 44 4.97 -4.77 9.30
N ARG A 45 5.02 -4.25 10.54
CA ARG A 45 5.38 -2.84 10.78
C ARG A 45 6.83 -2.60 10.33
N LEU A 46 7.04 -1.85 9.25
CA LEU A 46 8.34 -1.69 8.58
C LEU A 46 9.29 -0.74 9.33
N THR A 47 9.58 -1.05 10.59
CA THR A 47 10.63 -0.38 11.38
C THR A 47 12.01 -0.91 11.00
N ASP A 48 13.06 -0.13 11.26
CA ASP A 48 14.45 -0.56 11.06
C ASP A 48 14.75 -1.91 11.73
N GLY A 49 14.32 -2.08 12.98
CA GLY A 49 14.53 -3.30 13.75
C GLY A 49 13.83 -4.53 13.16
N ASN A 50 12.61 -4.37 12.64
CA ASN A 50 11.90 -5.48 12.01
C ASN A 50 12.50 -5.83 10.65
N LEU A 51 12.88 -4.83 9.85
CA LEU A 51 13.49 -5.05 8.56
C LEU A 51 14.87 -5.72 8.68
N ALA A 52 15.68 -5.33 9.67
CA ALA A 52 16.99 -5.94 9.96
C ALA A 52 16.89 -7.44 10.31
N ARG A 53 15.78 -7.88 10.92
CA ARG A 53 15.53 -9.32 11.19
C ARG A 53 15.23 -10.13 9.93
N THR A 54 14.96 -9.47 8.82
CA THR A 54 14.55 -10.11 7.56
C THR A 54 15.63 -10.11 6.49
N VAL A 55 16.88 -9.74 6.80
CA VAL A 55 17.98 -9.58 5.84
C VAL A 55 18.20 -10.81 4.96
N GLN A 56 17.98 -12.02 5.49
CA GLN A 56 18.14 -13.28 4.77
C GLN A 56 16.86 -13.72 4.01
N HIS A 57 15.76 -12.98 4.14
CA HIS A 57 14.50 -13.32 3.50
C HIS A 57 14.53 -12.92 2.02
N PRO A 58 14.01 -13.74 1.08
CA PRO A 58 14.06 -13.46 -0.36
C PRO A 58 13.38 -12.14 -0.75
N TRP A 59 12.42 -11.68 0.06
CA TRP A 59 11.67 -10.44 -0.17
C TRP A 59 12.26 -9.22 0.55
N HIS A 60 13.42 -9.33 1.21
CA HIS A 60 14.01 -8.24 1.98
C HIS A 60 14.15 -6.94 1.18
N ALA A 61 14.72 -7.05 -0.03
CA ALA A 61 14.90 -5.89 -0.92
C ALA A 61 13.57 -5.23 -1.26
N PHE A 62 12.55 -6.03 -1.59
CA PHE A 62 11.21 -5.54 -1.89
C PHE A 62 10.55 -4.87 -0.68
N TRP A 63 10.68 -5.45 0.52
CA TRP A 63 10.17 -4.84 1.74
C TRP A 63 10.89 -3.53 2.08
N GLY A 64 12.18 -3.43 1.76
CA GLY A 64 12.94 -2.19 1.81
C GLY A 64 12.37 -1.10 0.88
N GLU A 65 11.87 -1.46 -0.30
CA GLU A 65 11.18 -0.50 -1.18
C GLU A 65 9.84 -0.04 -0.58
N LEU A 66 9.03 -0.98 -0.05
CA LEU A 66 7.74 -0.67 0.58
C LEU A 66 7.85 0.24 1.81
N ARG A 67 8.99 0.20 2.50
CA ARG A 67 9.26 1.01 3.69
C ARG A 67 9.03 2.51 3.44
N ILE A 68 9.40 3.00 2.25
CA ILE A 68 9.25 4.42 1.91
C ILE A 68 7.77 4.84 2.01
N GLY A 69 6.87 4.06 1.42
CA GLY A 69 5.43 4.32 1.51
C GLY A 69 4.89 4.21 2.94
N HIS A 70 5.38 3.23 3.71
CA HIS A 70 5.03 3.08 5.13
C HIS A 70 5.46 4.30 5.96
N GLU A 71 6.68 4.79 5.78
CA GLU A 71 7.20 5.96 6.50
C GLU A 71 6.45 7.25 6.16
N LEU A 72 6.11 7.46 4.88
CA LEU A 72 5.29 8.60 4.47
C LEU A 72 3.93 8.58 5.18
N PHE A 73 3.27 7.43 5.22
CA PHE A 73 2.01 7.30 5.95
C PHE A 73 2.19 7.53 7.45
N GLU A 74 3.21 6.94 8.07
CA GLU A 74 3.43 7.09 9.51
C GLU A 74 3.75 8.53 9.90
N ARG A 75 4.43 9.29 9.04
CA ARG A 75 4.74 10.70 9.26
C ARG A 75 3.52 11.59 9.09
N ASP A 76 2.82 11.46 7.96
CA ASP A 76 1.82 12.44 7.53
C ASP A 76 0.38 12.02 7.89
N LYS A 77 0.18 10.76 8.26
CA LYS A 77 -1.14 10.11 8.45
C LYS A 77 -2.06 10.24 7.24
N LEU A 78 -1.47 10.48 6.07
CA LEU A 78 -2.12 10.49 4.78
C LEU A 78 -1.54 9.35 3.93
N PRO A 79 -2.39 8.48 3.35
CA PRO A 79 -1.91 7.48 2.41
C PRO A 79 -1.10 8.13 1.28
N PRO A 80 0.16 7.72 1.05
CA PRO A 80 0.97 8.29 -0.03
C PRO A 80 0.36 8.01 -1.39
N ARG A 81 0.78 8.79 -2.38
CA ARG A 81 0.50 8.50 -3.79
C ARG A 81 1.48 7.42 -4.27
N VAL A 82 0.94 6.40 -4.91
CA VAL A 82 1.71 5.21 -5.31
C VAL A 82 1.63 5.00 -6.83
N GLY A 83 2.77 4.71 -7.44
CA GLY A 83 2.91 4.42 -8.85
C GLY A 83 3.90 3.29 -9.07
N VAL A 84 3.91 2.70 -10.27
CA VAL A 84 4.82 1.59 -10.60
C VAL A 84 5.55 1.88 -11.91
N CYS A 85 6.87 1.80 -11.90
CA CYS A 85 7.72 1.86 -13.09
C CYS A 85 8.62 0.63 -13.14
N GLN A 86 8.65 -0.09 -14.28
CA GLN A 86 9.56 -1.22 -14.48
C GLN A 86 9.63 -2.17 -13.28
N VAL A 87 8.47 -2.59 -12.77
CA VAL A 87 8.27 -3.45 -11.59
C VAL A 87 8.73 -2.89 -10.23
N ARG A 88 9.14 -1.63 -10.15
CA ARG A 88 9.44 -0.92 -8.90
C ARG A 88 8.33 0.03 -8.50
N HIS A 89 8.11 0.14 -7.20
CA HIS A 89 7.13 1.06 -6.62
C HIS A 89 7.77 2.43 -6.42
N HIS A 90 7.00 3.47 -6.76
CA HIS A 90 7.33 4.86 -6.52
C HIS A 90 6.31 5.44 -5.55
N PHE A 91 6.80 6.13 -4.53
CA PHE A 91 5.98 6.72 -3.49
C PHE A 91 6.21 8.22 -3.45
N GLU A 92 5.13 8.98 -3.48
CA GLU A 92 5.13 10.43 -3.27
C GLU A 92 4.25 10.75 -2.06
N PRO A 93 4.61 11.77 -1.25
CA PRO A 93 3.73 12.22 -0.19
C PRO A 93 2.41 12.73 -0.78
N ALA A 94 1.31 12.47 -0.08
CA ALA A 94 0.07 13.20 -0.32
C ALA A 94 0.15 14.55 0.41
N LEU A 95 -0.27 15.62 -0.26
CA LEU A 95 -0.23 16.98 0.30
C LEU A 95 -1.54 17.34 1.00
N THR A 96 -2.64 16.65 0.67
CA THR A 96 -3.98 16.86 1.21
C THR A 96 -4.72 15.53 1.38
N ILE A 97 -5.90 15.57 1.99
CA ILE A 97 -6.78 14.41 2.05
C ILE A 97 -7.35 14.01 0.68
N ARG A 98 -7.39 14.94 -0.30
CA ARG A 98 -8.01 14.71 -1.61
C ARG A 98 -7.10 13.92 -2.56
N ASP A 99 -5.80 14.07 -2.44
CA ASP A 99 -4.78 13.34 -3.20
C ASP A 99 -4.23 12.12 -2.44
N ALA A 100 -4.60 11.95 -1.17
CA ALA A 100 -4.23 10.78 -0.40
C ALA A 100 -4.69 9.47 -1.05
N GLY A 101 -3.75 8.55 -1.28
CA GLY A 101 -4.01 7.26 -1.92
C GLY A 101 -4.44 7.35 -3.39
N VAL A 102 -4.30 8.52 -4.02
CA VAL A 102 -4.46 8.65 -5.47
C VAL A 102 -3.20 8.11 -6.14
N ALA A 103 -3.36 7.34 -7.22
CA ALA A 103 -2.23 6.83 -8.00
C ALA A 103 -1.29 7.98 -8.40
N SER A 104 0.02 7.77 -8.28
CA SER A 104 1.00 8.65 -8.90
C SER A 104 1.23 8.22 -10.34
N GLU A 105 1.48 9.20 -11.20
CA GLU A 105 1.96 8.99 -12.56
C GLU A 105 3.45 9.33 -12.58
N PRO A 106 4.31 8.41 -12.09
CA PRO A 106 5.74 8.65 -12.10
C PRO A 106 6.20 8.86 -13.55
N GLN A 107 7.09 9.83 -13.77
CA GLN A 107 7.73 10.05 -15.07
C GLN A 107 8.71 8.89 -15.36
N CYS A 108 8.16 7.74 -15.73
CA CYS A 108 8.95 6.58 -16.09
C CYS A 108 9.65 6.85 -17.42
N ARG A 109 10.99 6.82 -17.45
CA ARG A 109 11.70 6.73 -18.73
C ARG A 109 11.30 5.41 -19.42
N PRO A 110 10.93 5.43 -20.71
CA PRO A 110 10.71 4.18 -21.44
C PRO A 110 11.96 3.32 -21.32
N ARG A 111 11.77 2.02 -21.09
CA ARG A 111 12.85 1.04 -21.07
C ARG A 111 13.56 1.16 -22.43
N GLN A 112 14.78 1.69 -22.47
CA GLN A 112 15.58 1.62 -23.69
C GLN A 112 15.65 0.15 -24.05
N GLN A 113 15.03 -0.26 -25.16
CA GLN A 113 15.15 -1.60 -25.66
C GLN A 113 16.64 -1.87 -25.80
N ALA A 114 17.14 -2.84 -25.03
CA ALA A 114 18.49 -3.33 -25.23
C ALA A 114 18.54 -3.77 -26.70
N ARG A 115 19.22 -2.99 -27.54
CA ARG A 115 19.52 -3.41 -28.90
C ARG A 115 20.36 -4.67 -28.77
N SER A 116 19.74 -5.81 -29.04
CA SER A 116 20.45 -7.05 -29.31
C SER A 116 21.41 -6.78 -30.46
N LEU A 117 22.71 -6.86 -30.19
CA LEU A 117 23.74 -7.00 -31.22
C LEU A 117 23.79 -8.46 -31.67
#